data_AF-A0A662HUL7-F1
#
_entry.id   AF-A0A662HUL7-F1
#
_cell.length_a   1.000
_cell.length_b   1.000
_cell.length_c   1.000
_cell.angle_alpha   90.00
_cell.angle_beta   90.00
_cell.angle_gamma   90.00
#
_symmetry.space_group_name_H-M   'P 1'
#
loop_
_entity.id
_entity.type
_entity.pdbx_description
1 polymer ?
#
loop_
_entity_poly.entity_id
_entity_poly.type
_entity_poly.pdbx_seq_one_letter_code
_entity_poly.pdbx_strand_id
1 'polypeptide(L)'
;MRALGWNVINKRIKECEQRYKSPSDIIECLKRLIDVYGRDGMILYRIGVWYENLGIYDKAMEYYREAIEKFPLPKYRRLAEESYRRVKHIVEGKPSVSKEISTLIIDDDTLFVVNCTKTKTWNLAKSLGCNVPKQLPAMLAYQGKSFHEFLALIREIEKSIGKRVHWVILSAKYGFLTPCDIIMDYDVTFGQKGSISDDKLAEQVNYKEIGGRKLSTFKRIYVYTKNPQYYRKACNAFKNATECIQLSTLRPSLIISTKHSTQLNNVPSLTNTTKTK
;
A
#
# COMPACT_ATOMS: atom_id res chain seq x y z
N MET A 1 10.96 39.38 18.88
CA MET A 1 10.40 38.10 19.38
C MET A 1 11.53 37.31 20.02
N ARG A 2 11.51 37.08 21.34
CA ARG A 2 12.50 36.23 22.02
C ARG A 2 12.35 34.82 21.46
N ALA A 3 13.43 34.24 20.92
CA ALA A 3 13.49 32.81 20.68
C ALA A 3 13.17 32.09 22.01
N LEU A 4 12.00 31.46 22.10
CA LEU A 4 11.70 30.57 23.21
C LEU A 4 12.82 29.52 23.28
N GLY A 5 13.35 29.31 24.48
CA GLY A 5 14.56 28.53 24.66
C GLY A 5 14.40 27.11 24.09
N TRP A 6 15.37 26.68 23.28
CA TRP A 6 15.47 25.35 22.68
C TRP A 6 15.17 24.20 23.67
N ASN A 7 15.47 24.39 24.96
CA ASN A 7 15.14 23.47 26.05
C ASN A 7 13.63 23.21 26.21
N VAL A 8 12.80 24.24 26.02
CA VAL A 8 11.33 24.14 26.11
C VAL A 8 10.80 23.30 24.96
N ILE A 9 11.25 23.57 23.73
CA ILE A 9 10.84 22.82 22.53
C ILE A 9 11.22 21.34 22.70
N ASN A 10 12.46 21.04 23.09
CA ASN A 10 12.90 19.66 23.31
C ASN A 10 12.10 18.94 24.40
N LYS A 11 11.74 19.65 25.48
CA LYS A 11 10.88 19.09 26.52
C LYS A 11 9.50 18.73 25.96
N ARG A 12 8.88 19.62 25.17
CA ARG A 12 7.57 19.37 24.56
C ARG A 12 7.59 18.23 23.54
N ILE A 13 8.65 18.13 22.74
CA ILE A 13 8.87 16.99 21.84
C ILE A 13 8.89 15.68 22.66
N LYS A 14 9.70 15.64 23.73
CA LYS A 14 9.80 14.46 24.59
C LYS A 14 8.45 14.11 25.23
N GLU A 15 7.69 15.11 25.67
CA GLU A 15 6.33 14.92 26.18
C GLU A 15 5.41 14.28 25.13
N CYS A 16 5.43 14.74 23.88
CA CYS A 16 4.66 14.10 22.80
C CYS A 16 5.03 12.62 22.61
N GLU A 17 6.33 12.31 22.59
CA GLU A 17 6.82 10.95 22.33
C GLU A 17 6.61 9.99 23.51
N GLN A 18 6.52 10.50 24.73
CA GLN A 18 6.26 9.70 25.93
C GLN A 18 4.77 9.53 26.21
N ARG A 19 3.96 10.55 25.89
CA ARG A 19 2.53 10.56 26.19
C ARG A 19 1.74 9.59 25.32
N TYR A 20 2.10 9.47 24.05
CA TYR A 20 1.35 8.68 23.08
C TYR A 20 2.10 7.40 22.71
N LYS A 21 1.35 6.31 22.52
CA LYS A 21 1.91 5.02 22.07
C LYS A 21 1.78 4.82 20.56
N SER A 22 0.77 5.42 19.93
CA SER A 22 0.56 5.32 18.49
C SER A 22 1.49 6.30 17.75
N PRO A 23 2.24 5.85 16.73
CA PRO A 23 3.03 6.73 15.89
C PRO A 23 2.23 7.86 15.22
N SER A 24 0.96 7.63 14.87
CA SER A 24 0.09 8.66 14.29
C SER A 24 -0.11 9.84 15.25
N ASP A 25 -0.42 9.53 16.50
CA ASP A 25 -0.78 10.51 17.52
C ASP A 25 0.47 11.29 17.97
N ILE A 26 1.63 10.61 18.00
CA ILE A 26 2.93 11.25 18.24
C ILE A 26 3.21 12.27 17.13
N ILE A 27 3.09 11.88 15.85
CA ILE A 27 3.32 12.79 14.71
C ILE A 27 2.35 13.97 14.76
N GLU A 28 1.07 13.73 15.08
CA GLU A 28 0.08 14.79 15.20
C GLU A 28 0.40 15.75 16.34
N CYS A 29 0.84 15.23 17.50
CA CYS A 29 1.32 16.04 18.61
C CYS A 29 2.51 16.93 18.20
N LEU A 30 3.50 16.35 17.52
CA LEU A 30 4.66 17.09 17.01
C LEU A 30 4.26 18.16 15.99
N LYS A 31 3.28 17.90 15.11
CA LYS A 31 2.75 18.90 14.18
C LYS A 31 2.08 20.07 14.89
N ARG A 32 1.32 19.82 15.95
CA ARG A 32 0.76 20.91 16.78
C ARG A 32 1.84 21.79 17.40
N LEU A 33 3.04 21.28 17.65
CA LEU A 33 4.16 22.10 18.11
C LEU A 33 4.60 23.10 17.03
N ILE A 34 4.43 22.79 15.75
CA ILE A 34 4.70 23.75 14.65
C ILE A 34 3.77 24.95 14.74
N ASP A 35 2.49 24.73 15.07
CA ASP A 35 1.50 25.80 15.20
C ASP A 35 1.83 26.75 16.37
N VAL A 36 2.46 26.22 17.42
CA VAL A 36 2.80 26.97 18.64
C VAL A 36 4.17 27.63 18.58
N TYR A 37 5.19 26.91 18.10
CA TYR A 37 6.59 27.32 18.15
C TYR A 37 7.16 27.69 16.77
N GLY A 38 6.36 27.55 15.72
CA GLY A 38 6.81 27.70 14.34
C GLY A 38 7.57 26.47 13.82
N ARG A 39 8.05 26.58 12.59
CA ARG A 39 8.75 25.49 11.87
C ARG A 39 10.20 25.35 12.35
N ASP A 40 10.37 24.95 13.61
CA ASP A 40 11.66 24.70 14.25
C ASP A 40 12.34 23.43 13.68
N GLY A 41 13.66 23.51 13.49
CA GLY A 41 14.44 22.42 12.89
C GLY A 41 14.36 21.10 13.68
N MET A 42 14.32 21.15 15.01
CA MET A 42 14.23 19.94 15.83
C MET A 42 12.83 19.32 15.76
N ILE A 43 11.77 20.13 15.76
CA ILE A 43 10.40 19.62 15.57
C ILE A 43 10.29 18.91 14.22
N LEU A 44 10.73 19.56 13.14
CA LEU A 44 10.72 18.99 11.79
C LEU A 44 11.54 17.70 11.71
N TYR A 45 12.77 17.71 12.25
CA TYR A 45 13.63 16.54 12.29
C TYR A 45 12.95 15.35 12.99
N ARG A 46 12.31 15.57 14.14
CA ARG A 46 11.64 14.49 14.88
C ARG A 46 10.41 13.96 14.16
N ILE A 47 9.67 14.80 13.45
CA ILE A 47 8.59 14.33 12.56
C ILE A 47 9.18 13.42 11.46
N GLY A 48 10.32 13.83 10.86
CA GLY A 48 11.05 13.02 9.89
C GLY A 48 11.45 11.63 10.42
N VAL A 49 11.98 11.58 11.65
CA VAL A 49 12.33 10.33 12.35
C VAL A 49 11.12 9.40 12.49
N TRP A 50 9.96 9.92 12.90
CA TRP A 50 8.77 9.09 13.04
C TRP A 50 8.23 8.60 11.70
N TYR A 51 8.28 9.42 10.64
CA TYR A 51 7.95 8.94 9.29
C TYR A 51 8.94 7.88 8.78
N GLU A 52 10.23 8.01 9.08
CA GLU A 52 11.25 7.00 8.75
C GLU A 52 10.97 5.68 9.48
N ASN A 53 10.67 5.73 10.78
CA ASN A 53 10.31 4.54 11.58
C ASN A 53 9.05 3.83 11.08
N LEU A 54 8.12 4.59 10.48
CA LEU A 54 6.92 4.05 9.82
C LEU A 54 7.18 3.52 8.40
N GLY A 55 8.40 3.68 7.88
CA GLY A 55 8.77 3.30 6.52
C GLY A 55 8.19 4.23 5.43
N ILE A 56 7.69 5.40 5.82
CA ILE A 56 7.14 6.42 4.91
C ILE A 56 8.27 7.36 4.52
N TYR A 57 9.19 6.83 3.71
CA TYR A 57 10.48 7.46 3.41
C TYR A 57 10.37 8.80 2.68
N ASP A 58 9.39 8.96 1.78
CA ASP A 58 9.21 10.22 1.05
C ASP A 58 8.91 11.39 1.98
N LYS A 59 7.96 11.21 2.91
CA LYS A 59 7.66 12.21 3.93
C LYS A 59 8.84 12.43 4.87
N ALA A 60 9.53 11.36 5.27
CA ALA A 60 10.73 11.49 6.09
C ALA A 60 11.77 12.41 5.42
N MET A 61 12.04 12.21 4.12
CA MET A 61 12.94 13.04 3.34
C MET A 61 12.48 14.50 3.23
N GLU A 62 11.18 14.75 3.03
CA GLU A 62 10.61 16.11 3.03
C GLU A 62 10.91 16.86 4.34
N TYR A 63 10.60 16.24 5.48
CA TYR A 63 10.83 16.85 6.80
C TYR A 63 12.31 16.99 7.13
N TYR A 64 13.17 16.03 6.73
CA TYR A 64 14.61 16.16 6.91
C TYR A 64 15.19 17.30 6.08
N ARG A 65 14.82 17.43 4.81
CA ARG A 65 15.25 18.54 3.94
C ARG A 65 14.91 19.89 4.56
N GLU A 66 13.72 20.02 5.09
CA GLU A 66 13.31 21.26 5.72
C GLU A 66 14.02 21.50 7.06
N ALA A 67 14.23 20.46 7.87
CA ALA A 67 15.00 20.56 9.10
C ALA A 67 16.43 21.09 8.82
N ILE A 68 17.08 20.63 7.73
CA ILE A 68 18.40 21.12 7.28
C ILE A 68 18.40 22.64 7.08
N GLU A 69 17.35 23.18 6.44
CA GLU A 69 17.18 24.62 6.19
C GLU A 69 16.92 25.41 7.47
N LYS A 70 16.22 24.82 8.44
CA LYS A 70 15.81 25.49 9.69
C LYS A 70 16.82 25.37 10.82
N PHE A 71 17.77 24.45 10.75
CA PHE A 71 18.78 24.30 11.80
C PHE A 71 19.81 25.46 11.77
N PRO A 72 19.95 26.21 12.88
CA PRO A 72 20.89 27.32 12.94
C PRO A 72 22.35 26.87 13.09
N LEU A 73 22.58 25.69 13.70
CA LEU A 73 23.92 25.19 14.00
C LEU A 73 24.34 24.05 13.05
N PRO A 74 25.59 24.07 12.53
CA PRO A 74 26.08 23.05 11.60
C PRO A 74 25.98 21.61 12.12
N LYS A 75 26.11 21.38 13.43
CA LYS A 75 26.01 20.04 14.02
C LYS A 75 24.62 19.42 13.83
N TYR A 76 23.55 20.21 13.96
CA TYR A 76 22.17 19.72 13.79
C TYR A 76 21.80 19.63 12.31
N ARG A 77 22.34 20.53 11.48
CA ARG A 77 22.22 20.41 10.03
C ARG A 77 22.79 19.08 9.54
N ARG A 78 24.03 18.74 9.95
CA ARG A 78 24.68 17.46 9.62
C ARG A 78 23.86 16.25 10.07
N LEU A 79 23.27 16.30 11.26
CA LEU A 79 22.37 15.24 11.76
C LEU A 79 21.18 14.98 10.81
N ALA A 80 20.54 16.04 10.32
CA ALA A 80 19.45 15.93 9.37
C ALA A 80 19.93 15.53 7.96
N GLU A 81 21.09 16.01 7.51
CA GLU A 81 21.72 15.60 6.25
C GLU A 81 22.06 14.10 6.24
N GLU A 82 22.61 13.56 7.32
CA GLU A 82 22.90 12.13 7.47
C GLU A 82 21.62 11.30 7.43
N SER A 83 20.58 11.75 8.11
CA SER A 83 19.27 11.07 8.09
C SER A 83 18.62 11.14 6.71
N TYR A 84 18.66 12.30 6.06
CA TYR A 84 18.23 12.46 4.68
C TYR A 84 19.01 11.54 3.75
N ARG A 85 20.35 11.51 3.81
CA ARG A 85 21.19 10.67 2.96
C ARG A 85 20.92 9.18 3.17
N ARG A 86 20.75 8.74 4.42
CA ARG A 86 20.40 7.36 4.77
C ARG A 86 19.06 6.98 4.15
N VAL A 87 18.01 7.78 4.35
CA VAL A 87 16.69 7.51 3.77
C VAL A 87 16.72 7.60 2.24
N LYS A 88 17.43 8.59 1.69
CA LYS A 88 17.63 8.75 0.26
C LYS A 88 18.29 7.51 -0.35
N HIS A 89 19.33 6.95 0.27
CA HIS A 89 19.93 5.69 -0.19
C HIS A 89 18.96 4.50 -0.08
N ILE A 90 18.07 4.48 0.92
CA ILE A 90 17.01 3.47 1.01
C ILE A 90 15.98 3.63 -0.11
N VAL A 91 15.75 4.84 -0.61
CA VAL A 91 14.84 5.13 -1.73
C VAL A 91 15.54 4.87 -3.07
N GLU A 92 16.79 5.31 -3.24
CA GLU A 92 17.59 5.20 -4.47
C GLU A 92 18.22 3.83 -4.69
N GLY A 93 18.59 3.14 -3.61
CA GLY A 93 19.09 1.75 -3.63
C GLY A 93 17.98 0.72 -3.85
N LYS A 94 16.72 1.17 -4.00
CA LYS A 94 15.62 0.36 -4.50
C LYS A 94 15.46 0.67 -5.98
N PRO A 95 15.44 -0.34 -6.86
CA PRO A 95 15.07 -0.11 -8.26
C PRO A 95 13.75 0.64 -8.31
N SER A 96 13.70 1.74 -9.08
CA SER A 96 12.42 2.38 -9.39
C SER A 96 11.51 1.32 -10.00
N VAL A 97 10.28 1.23 -9.52
CA VAL A 97 9.26 0.33 -10.06
C VAL A 97 9.11 0.55 -11.57
N SER A 98 9.25 1.79 -12.04
CA SER A 98 9.30 2.11 -13.46
C SER A 98 10.42 1.40 -14.22
N LYS A 99 11.61 1.25 -13.62
CA LYS A 99 12.76 0.56 -14.22
C LYS A 99 12.54 -0.94 -14.25
N GLU A 100 12.01 -1.53 -13.17
CA GLU A 100 11.70 -2.97 -13.17
C GLU A 100 10.51 -3.29 -14.10
N ILE A 101 9.45 -2.47 -14.09
CA ILE A 101 8.33 -2.58 -15.05
C ILE A 101 8.84 -2.48 -16.49
N SER A 102 9.79 -1.58 -16.79
CA SER A 102 10.33 -1.45 -18.16
C SER A 102 11.03 -2.71 -18.68
N THR A 103 11.40 -3.64 -17.79
CA THR A 103 11.97 -4.93 -18.17
C THR A 103 10.93 -6.04 -18.33
N LEU A 104 9.69 -5.81 -17.88
CA LEU A 104 8.61 -6.78 -18.04
C LEU A 104 8.06 -6.71 -19.47
N ILE A 105 7.92 -7.87 -20.10
CA ILE A 105 7.23 -7.99 -21.39
C ILE A 105 5.75 -8.13 -21.08
N ILE A 106 5.00 -7.04 -21.29
CA ILE A 106 3.56 -6.98 -21.01
C ILE A 106 2.81 -6.79 -22.32
N ASP A 107 2.24 -7.89 -22.80
CA ASP A 107 1.43 -7.98 -24.02
C ASP A 107 0.06 -8.60 -23.72
N ASP A 108 -0.71 -8.90 -24.75
CA ASP A 108 -2.04 -9.47 -24.57
C ASP A 108 -2.00 -10.92 -24.05
N ASP A 109 -0.89 -11.64 -24.19
CA ASP A 109 -0.74 -13.02 -23.69
C ASP A 109 -0.21 -13.09 -22.25
N THR A 110 -0.18 -11.95 -21.57
CA THR A 110 0.31 -11.80 -20.20
C THR A 110 -0.83 -11.88 -19.18
N LEU A 111 -0.68 -12.76 -18.19
CA LEU A 111 -1.56 -12.89 -17.02
C LEU A 111 -0.78 -12.68 -15.72
N PHE A 112 -1.27 -11.80 -14.86
CA PHE A 112 -0.75 -11.66 -13.51
C PHE A 112 -1.52 -12.54 -12.52
N VAL A 113 -0.82 -13.15 -11.58
CA VAL A 113 -1.39 -13.96 -10.50
C VAL A 113 -0.91 -13.41 -9.16
N VAL A 114 -1.82 -13.04 -8.27
CA VAL A 114 -1.48 -12.60 -6.90
C VAL A 114 -1.90 -13.63 -5.87
N ASN A 115 -1.08 -13.86 -4.84
CA ASN A 115 -1.49 -14.72 -3.73
C ASN A 115 -2.61 -14.11 -2.88
N CYS A 116 -3.54 -14.93 -2.42
CA CYS A 116 -4.49 -14.52 -1.40
C CYS A 116 -3.78 -14.20 -0.07
N THR A 117 -4.44 -13.44 0.81
CA THR A 117 -3.90 -13.04 2.11
C THR A 117 -4.74 -13.54 3.27
N LYS A 118 -4.08 -13.82 4.40
CA LYS A 118 -4.76 -14.21 5.65
C LYS A 118 -5.72 -13.11 6.11
N THR A 119 -5.21 -11.88 6.20
CA THR A 119 -6.01 -10.69 6.52
C THR A 119 -7.04 -10.44 5.43
N LYS A 120 -8.30 -10.42 5.82
CA LYS A 120 -9.47 -10.11 4.99
C LYS A 120 -10.32 -9.03 5.65
N THR A 121 -11.27 -8.50 4.89
CA THR A 121 -12.22 -7.47 5.35
C THR A 121 -12.98 -7.90 6.60
N TRP A 122 -13.37 -9.17 6.72
CA TRP A 122 -14.02 -9.69 7.93
C TRP A 122 -13.12 -9.64 9.17
N ASN A 123 -11.81 -9.87 9.02
CA ASN A 123 -10.87 -9.75 10.14
C ASN A 123 -10.78 -8.30 10.64
N LEU A 124 -10.70 -7.35 9.70
CA LEU A 124 -10.65 -5.91 10.02
C LEU A 124 -11.97 -5.43 10.63
N ALA A 125 -13.11 -5.80 10.03
CA ALA A 125 -14.44 -5.45 10.52
C ALA A 125 -14.66 -5.94 11.97
N LYS A 126 -14.26 -7.19 12.27
CA LYS A 126 -14.31 -7.74 13.62
C LYS A 126 -13.46 -6.92 14.61
N SER A 127 -12.28 -6.46 14.20
CA SER A 127 -11.40 -5.64 15.07
C SER A 127 -11.94 -4.23 15.33
N LEU A 128 -12.77 -3.71 14.41
CA LEU A 128 -13.35 -2.36 14.48
C LEU A 128 -14.79 -2.35 14.99
N GLY A 129 -15.40 -3.51 15.25
CA GLY A 129 -16.80 -3.62 15.65
C GLY A 129 -17.79 -3.23 14.52
N CYS A 130 -17.37 -3.33 13.26
CA CYS A 130 -18.20 -2.99 12.11
C CYS A 130 -18.88 -4.22 11.52
N ASN A 131 -20.11 -4.04 11.02
CA ASN A 131 -20.80 -5.05 10.22
C ASN A 131 -20.35 -4.95 8.75
N VAL A 132 -20.08 -6.10 8.15
CA VAL A 132 -19.77 -6.24 6.72
C VAL A 132 -20.60 -7.37 6.12
N PRO A 133 -20.93 -7.32 4.81
CA PRO A 133 -21.65 -8.40 4.14
C PRO A 133 -20.96 -9.76 4.33
N LYS A 134 -21.75 -10.84 4.42
CA LYS A 134 -21.23 -12.22 4.53
C LYS A 134 -20.41 -12.65 3.30
N GLN A 135 -20.63 -11.99 2.18
CA GLN A 135 -20.06 -12.28 0.88
C GLN A 135 -19.54 -10.99 0.25
N LEU A 136 -18.34 -11.04 -0.32
CA LEU A 136 -17.70 -9.89 -0.97
C LEU A 136 -16.98 -10.35 -2.25
N PRO A 137 -16.86 -9.49 -3.27
CA PRO A 137 -15.92 -9.70 -4.36
C PRO A 137 -14.50 -9.91 -3.83
N ALA A 138 -13.76 -10.85 -4.43
CA ALA A 138 -12.43 -11.24 -3.98
C ALA A 138 -11.46 -10.06 -3.90
N MET A 139 -11.54 -9.11 -4.84
CA MET A 139 -10.75 -7.88 -4.82
C MET A 139 -10.98 -7.01 -3.57
N LEU A 140 -12.20 -7.00 -3.02
CA LEU A 140 -12.55 -6.25 -1.81
C LEU A 140 -12.33 -7.06 -0.55
N ALA A 141 -12.29 -8.38 -0.66
CA ALA A 141 -12.20 -9.28 0.48
C ALA A 141 -10.78 -9.38 1.05
N TYR A 142 -9.73 -9.41 0.21
CA TYR A 142 -8.35 -9.56 0.67
C TYR A 142 -7.72 -8.22 1.08
N GLN A 143 -7.14 -8.17 2.27
CA GLN A 143 -6.69 -6.93 2.91
C GLN A 143 -5.24 -7.01 3.43
N GLY A 144 -4.48 -8.04 3.05
CA GLY A 144 -3.09 -8.16 3.47
C GLY A 144 -2.16 -7.19 2.73
N LYS A 145 -0.99 -6.92 3.33
CA LYS A 145 0.02 -6.01 2.77
C LYS A 145 0.44 -6.38 1.34
N SER A 146 0.75 -7.65 1.07
CA SER A 146 1.17 -8.09 -0.26
C SER A 146 0.08 -7.90 -1.32
N PHE A 147 -1.20 -8.01 -0.94
CA PHE A 147 -2.32 -7.79 -1.86
C PHE A 147 -2.46 -6.31 -2.22
N HIS A 148 -2.35 -5.41 -1.23
CA HIS A 148 -2.33 -3.98 -1.48
C HIS A 148 -1.12 -3.53 -2.30
N GLU A 149 0.07 -4.07 -2.02
CA GLU A 149 1.25 -3.84 -2.84
C GLU A 149 1.00 -4.31 -4.29
N PHE A 150 0.40 -5.48 -4.49
CA PHE A 150 0.04 -5.91 -5.84
C PHE A 150 -0.94 -4.96 -6.55
N LEU A 151 -2.01 -4.52 -5.88
CA LEU A 151 -2.99 -3.61 -6.48
C LEU A 151 -2.34 -2.27 -6.91
N ALA A 152 -1.44 -1.74 -6.09
CA ALA A 152 -0.70 -0.53 -6.43
C ALA A 152 0.25 -0.75 -7.63
N LEU A 153 0.91 -1.92 -7.71
CA LEU A 153 1.78 -2.28 -8.83
C LEU A 153 0.97 -2.39 -10.14
N ILE A 154 -0.16 -3.10 -10.12
CA ILE A 154 -1.02 -3.25 -11.30
C ILE A 154 -1.52 -1.88 -11.78
N ARG A 155 -1.93 -1.00 -10.87
CA ARG A 155 -2.34 0.37 -11.23
C ARG A 155 -1.21 1.15 -11.90
N GLU A 156 0.02 1.00 -11.43
CA GLU A 156 1.20 1.64 -12.02
C GLU A 156 1.52 1.07 -13.40
N ILE A 157 1.45 -0.25 -13.55
CA ILE A 157 1.61 -0.95 -14.84
C ILE A 157 0.56 -0.45 -15.83
N GLU A 158 -0.72 -0.52 -15.48
CA GLU A 158 -1.84 -0.11 -16.35
C GLU A 158 -1.71 1.35 -16.79
N LYS A 159 -1.30 2.23 -15.87
CA LYS A 159 -1.03 3.64 -16.17
C LYS A 159 0.13 3.79 -17.15
N SER A 160 1.21 3.02 -16.97
CA SER A 160 2.41 3.07 -17.80
C SER A 160 2.13 2.59 -19.23
N ILE A 161 1.40 1.48 -19.39
CA ILE A 161 1.10 0.89 -20.70
C ILE A 161 -0.16 1.46 -21.36
N GLY A 162 -0.96 2.24 -20.64
CA GLY A 162 -2.19 2.86 -21.16
C GLY A 162 -3.35 1.89 -21.42
N LYS A 163 -3.28 0.64 -20.92
CA LYS A 163 -4.34 -0.37 -21.05
C LYS A 163 -4.48 -1.19 -19.76
N ARG A 164 -5.65 -1.80 -19.57
CA ARG A 164 -5.88 -2.74 -18.47
C ARG A 164 -5.12 -4.04 -18.69
N VAL A 165 -4.68 -4.66 -17.60
CA VAL A 165 -4.02 -5.98 -17.64
C VAL A 165 -4.92 -7.06 -17.08
N HIS A 166 -4.73 -8.29 -17.55
CA HIS A 166 -5.44 -9.44 -17.00
C HIS A 166 -4.76 -9.93 -15.73
N TRP A 167 -5.55 -10.14 -14.68
CA TRP A 167 -5.03 -10.71 -13.44
C TRP A 167 -6.07 -11.51 -12.67
N VAL A 168 -5.58 -12.47 -11.89
CA VAL A 168 -6.37 -13.34 -11.02
C VAL A 168 -5.72 -13.50 -9.66
N ILE A 169 -6.51 -13.97 -8.68
CA ILE A 169 -6.07 -14.21 -7.31
C ILE A 169 -5.95 -15.71 -7.12
N LEU A 170 -4.81 -16.20 -6.66
CA LEU A 170 -4.64 -17.59 -6.25
C LEU A 170 -5.04 -17.73 -4.77
N SER A 171 -6.18 -18.36 -4.52
CA SER A 171 -6.73 -18.67 -3.20
C SER A 171 -6.44 -20.12 -2.79
N ALA A 172 -5.99 -20.31 -1.54
CA ALA A 172 -5.79 -21.65 -0.98
C ALA A 172 -7.09 -22.47 -0.86
N LYS A 173 -8.26 -21.82 -0.76
CA LYS A 173 -9.57 -22.48 -0.67
C LYS A 173 -10.22 -22.64 -2.04
N TYR A 174 -10.24 -21.55 -2.82
CA TYR A 174 -11.03 -21.47 -4.04
C TYR A 174 -10.23 -21.65 -5.34
N GLY A 175 -8.90 -21.64 -5.27
CA GLY A 175 -8.04 -21.64 -6.44
C GLY A 175 -7.98 -20.29 -7.14
N PHE A 176 -7.95 -20.27 -8.47
CA PHE A 176 -7.94 -19.04 -9.23
C PHE A 176 -9.28 -18.33 -9.10
N LEU A 177 -9.26 -17.06 -8.70
CA LEU A 177 -10.42 -16.19 -8.59
C LEU A 177 -10.24 -14.97 -9.49
N THR A 178 -11.31 -14.56 -10.17
CA THR A 178 -11.37 -13.23 -10.78
C THR A 178 -11.52 -12.17 -9.68
N PRO A 179 -11.20 -10.90 -9.95
CA PRO A 179 -11.43 -9.80 -9.00
C PRO A 179 -12.89 -9.70 -8.52
N CYS A 180 -13.84 -10.12 -9.37
CA CYS A 180 -15.28 -10.04 -9.15
C CYS A 180 -15.88 -11.28 -8.49
N ASP A 181 -15.13 -12.39 -8.40
CA ASP A 181 -15.66 -13.62 -7.82
C ASP A 181 -16.06 -13.41 -6.36
N ILE A 182 -17.24 -13.90 -6.01
CA ILE A 182 -17.79 -13.73 -4.66
C ILE A 182 -17.19 -14.79 -3.72
N ILE A 183 -16.62 -14.32 -2.61
CA ILE A 183 -16.08 -15.19 -1.56
C ILE A 183 -16.67 -14.86 -0.19
N MET A 184 -16.56 -15.81 0.74
CA MET A 184 -16.95 -15.66 2.14
C MET A 184 -15.72 -15.62 3.05
N ASP A 185 -15.91 -15.35 4.35
CA ASP A 185 -14.83 -15.52 5.32
C ASP A 185 -14.41 -17.00 5.42
N TYR A 186 -13.10 -17.23 5.50
CA TYR A 186 -12.50 -18.55 5.66
C TYR A 186 -11.07 -18.45 6.15
N ASP A 187 -10.61 -19.50 6.83
CA ASP A 187 -9.22 -19.69 7.23
C ASP A 187 -8.74 -21.07 6.76
N VAL A 188 -8.16 -21.11 5.56
CA VAL A 188 -7.67 -22.32 4.90
C VAL A 188 -6.33 -22.00 4.27
N THR A 189 -5.34 -22.87 4.54
CA THR A 189 -4.01 -22.84 3.92
C THR A 189 -3.80 -24.08 3.06
N PHE A 190 -2.96 -23.99 2.02
CA PHE A 190 -2.64 -25.13 1.17
C PHE A 190 -2.13 -26.33 1.97
N GLY A 191 -2.62 -27.52 1.63
CA GLY A 191 -2.28 -28.78 2.32
C GLY A 191 -3.17 -29.10 3.50
N GLN A 192 -4.08 -28.18 3.89
CA GLN A 192 -5.10 -28.45 4.91
C GLN A 192 -6.38 -29.02 4.28
N LYS A 193 -7.19 -29.71 5.10
CA LYS A 193 -8.54 -30.14 4.70
C LYS A 193 -9.34 -28.93 4.22
N GLY A 194 -9.96 -29.07 3.05
CA GLY A 194 -10.73 -27.99 2.42
C GLY A 194 -9.89 -27.02 1.58
N SER A 195 -8.57 -27.21 1.47
CA SER A 195 -7.76 -26.51 0.47
C SER A 195 -7.95 -27.11 -0.92
N ILE A 196 -7.80 -26.28 -1.95
CA ILE A 196 -7.89 -26.73 -3.34
C ILE A 196 -6.70 -27.65 -3.68
N SER A 197 -6.98 -28.73 -4.41
CA SER A 197 -5.95 -29.66 -4.90
C SER A 197 -5.25 -29.11 -6.14
N ASP A 198 -4.07 -29.66 -6.45
CA ASP A 198 -3.32 -29.28 -7.65
C ASP A 198 -4.06 -29.65 -8.94
N ASP A 199 -4.78 -30.78 -8.95
CA ASP A 199 -5.60 -31.19 -10.10
C ASP A 199 -6.75 -30.20 -10.36
N LYS A 200 -7.42 -29.73 -9.31
CA LYS A 200 -8.50 -28.73 -9.44
C LYS A 200 -7.97 -27.36 -9.89
N LEU A 201 -6.75 -26.99 -9.48
CA LEU A 201 -6.09 -25.79 -9.99
C LEU A 201 -5.80 -25.92 -11.49
N ALA A 202 -5.26 -27.05 -11.93
CA ALA A 202 -5.00 -27.31 -13.35
C ALA A 202 -6.31 -27.36 -14.16
N GLU A 203 -7.38 -27.93 -13.61
CA GLU A 203 -8.70 -27.95 -14.22
C GLU A 203 -9.25 -26.52 -14.42
N GLN A 204 -9.16 -25.67 -13.39
CA GLN A 204 -9.59 -24.27 -13.45
C GLN A 204 -8.92 -23.48 -14.58
N VAL A 205 -7.65 -23.75 -14.86
CA VAL A 205 -6.94 -23.09 -15.96
C VAL A 205 -7.62 -23.34 -17.31
N ASN A 206 -8.28 -24.49 -17.49
CA ASN A 206 -8.87 -24.87 -18.78
C ASN A 206 -10.27 -24.30 -19.04
N TYR A 207 -11.03 -23.93 -18.01
CA TYR A 207 -12.40 -23.44 -18.16
C TYR A 207 -12.64 -22.04 -17.61
N LYS A 208 -11.82 -21.56 -16.67
CA LYS A 208 -12.02 -20.24 -16.07
C LYS A 208 -11.58 -19.15 -17.05
N GLU A 209 -12.31 -18.05 -17.04
CA GLU A 209 -12.07 -16.93 -17.95
C GLU A 209 -11.84 -15.62 -17.22
N ILE A 210 -11.06 -14.75 -17.84
CA ILE A 210 -10.88 -13.36 -17.45
C ILE A 210 -10.92 -12.50 -18.71
N GLY A 211 -11.82 -11.50 -18.75
CA GLY A 211 -12.01 -10.67 -19.94
C GLY A 211 -12.41 -11.46 -21.20
N GLY A 212 -13.21 -12.53 -21.04
CA GLY A 212 -13.66 -13.39 -22.15
C GLY A 212 -12.58 -14.32 -22.71
N ARG A 213 -11.43 -14.44 -22.04
CA ARG A 213 -10.34 -15.35 -22.43
C ARG A 213 -10.10 -16.40 -21.36
N LYS A 214 -9.94 -17.65 -21.79
CA LYS A 214 -9.58 -18.76 -20.91
C LYS A 214 -8.19 -18.57 -20.33
N LEU A 215 -8.02 -18.92 -19.05
CA LEU A 215 -6.73 -18.83 -18.36
C LEU A 215 -5.63 -19.63 -19.09
N SER A 216 -5.97 -20.76 -19.71
CA SER A 216 -5.06 -21.60 -20.49
C SER A 216 -4.49 -20.94 -21.75
N THR A 217 -5.07 -19.83 -22.20
CA THR A 217 -4.62 -19.13 -23.41
C THR A 217 -3.45 -18.18 -23.15
N PHE A 218 -3.26 -17.73 -21.91
CA PHE A 218 -2.15 -16.87 -21.55
C PHE A 218 -0.83 -17.64 -21.57
N LYS A 219 0.19 -17.08 -22.19
CA LYS A 219 1.51 -17.72 -22.38
C LYS A 219 2.54 -17.24 -21.37
N ARG A 220 2.37 -16.04 -20.84
CA ARG A 220 3.27 -15.45 -19.85
C ARG A 220 2.56 -15.23 -18.53
N ILE A 221 3.03 -15.89 -17.49
CA ILE A 221 2.44 -15.85 -16.16
C ILE A 221 3.39 -15.13 -15.21
N TYR A 222 2.95 -13.98 -14.69
CA TYR A 222 3.67 -13.25 -13.67
C TYR A 222 3.04 -13.47 -12.31
N VAL A 223 3.74 -14.14 -11.40
CA VAL A 223 3.19 -14.51 -10.08
C VAL A 223 3.74 -13.59 -8.99
N TYR A 224 2.92 -12.64 -8.56
CA TYR A 224 3.23 -11.74 -7.45
C TYR A 224 3.03 -12.46 -6.10
N THR A 225 4.14 -12.93 -5.53
CA THR A 225 4.15 -13.60 -4.23
C THR A 225 5.57 -13.66 -3.67
N LYS A 226 5.69 -13.60 -2.34
CA LYS A 226 6.91 -13.96 -1.61
C LYS A 226 6.89 -15.41 -1.11
N ASN A 227 5.74 -16.08 -1.20
CA ASN A 227 5.56 -17.45 -0.75
C ASN A 227 5.85 -18.44 -1.91
N PRO A 228 6.91 -19.27 -1.81
CA PRO A 228 7.29 -20.22 -2.86
C PRO A 228 6.21 -21.25 -3.18
N GLN A 229 5.35 -21.60 -2.21
CA GLN A 229 4.27 -22.57 -2.42
C GLN A 229 3.22 -22.02 -3.39
N TYR A 230 2.87 -20.73 -3.28
CA TYR A 230 1.93 -20.09 -4.20
C TYR A 230 2.53 -19.98 -5.60
N TYR A 231 3.81 -19.63 -5.69
CA TYR A 231 4.53 -19.58 -6.96
C TYR A 231 4.51 -20.94 -7.67
N ARG A 232 4.95 -21.99 -6.99
CA ARG A 232 4.97 -23.36 -7.54
C ARG A 232 3.59 -23.84 -7.94
N LYS A 233 2.57 -23.62 -7.13
CA LYS A 233 1.20 -24.04 -7.45
C LYS A 233 0.63 -23.31 -8.66
N ALA A 234 0.88 -22.01 -8.80
CA ALA A 234 0.49 -21.26 -9.99
C ALA A 234 1.18 -21.85 -11.24
N CYS A 235 2.52 -21.93 -11.25
CA CYS A 235 3.24 -22.41 -12.42
C CYS A 235 2.89 -23.87 -12.80
N ASN A 236 2.70 -24.75 -11.81
CA ASN A 236 2.30 -26.13 -12.06
C ASN A 236 0.90 -26.25 -12.68
N ALA A 237 0.00 -25.30 -12.40
CA ALA A 237 -1.33 -25.28 -12.99
C ALA A 237 -1.30 -24.78 -14.44
N PHE A 238 -0.44 -23.81 -14.76
CA PHE A 238 -0.26 -23.25 -16.11
C PHE A 238 0.76 -24.03 -16.96
N LYS A 239 0.57 -25.34 -17.14
CA LYS A 239 1.53 -26.21 -17.84
C LYS A 239 1.85 -25.80 -19.29
N ASN A 240 0.92 -25.11 -19.94
CA ASN A 240 1.05 -24.67 -21.34
C ASN A 240 1.59 -23.24 -21.49
N ALA A 241 1.93 -22.57 -20.38
CA ALA A 241 2.58 -21.28 -20.40
C ALA A 241 4.05 -21.44 -20.83
N THR A 242 4.52 -20.56 -21.70
CA THR A 242 5.94 -20.54 -22.13
C THR A 242 6.82 -19.96 -21.04
N GLU A 243 6.29 -19.07 -20.21
CA GLU A 243 6.99 -18.39 -19.13
C GLU A 243 6.14 -18.34 -17.87
N CYS A 244 6.75 -18.66 -16.72
CA CYS A 244 6.17 -18.43 -15.40
C CYS A 244 7.24 -17.80 -14.49
N ILE A 245 7.04 -16.54 -14.11
CA ILE A 245 8.06 -15.72 -13.45
C ILE A 245 7.54 -15.23 -12.10
N GLN A 246 8.32 -15.42 -11.04
CA GLN A 246 7.98 -14.92 -9.72
C GLN A 246 8.33 -13.43 -9.58
N LEU A 247 7.35 -12.63 -9.18
CA LEU A 247 7.51 -11.21 -8.85
C LEU A 247 7.54 -11.03 -7.32
N SER A 248 8.70 -11.28 -6.71
CA SER A 248 8.86 -11.23 -5.24
C SER A 248 9.51 -9.95 -4.70
N THR A 249 10.23 -9.22 -5.57
CA THR A 249 11.02 -8.03 -5.23
C THR A 249 10.35 -6.72 -5.64
N LEU A 250 9.48 -6.73 -6.66
CA LEU A 250 8.73 -5.56 -7.11
C LEU A 250 7.90 -5.00 -5.95
N ARG A 251 8.06 -3.72 -5.60
CA ARG A 251 7.20 -3.03 -4.63
C ARG A 251 6.81 -1.66 -5.16
N PRO A 252 5.51 -1.34 -5.29
CA PRO A 252 5.08 -0.01 -5.71
C PRO A 252 5.66 1.07 -4.81
N SER A 253 6.04 2.19 -5.43
CA SER A 253 6.24 3.45 -4.73
C SER A 253 4.91 3.81 -4.09
N LEU A 254 4.77 3.62 -2.78
CA LEU A 254 3.55 3.97 -2.04
C LEU A 254 3.42 5.50 -1.98
N ILE A 255 3.04 6.12 -3.10
CA ILE A 255 2.61 7.51 -3.14
C ILE A 255 1.18 7.52 -2.59
N ILE A 256 1.05 7.58 -1.27
CA ILE A 256 -0.23 7.91 -0.64
C ILE A 256 -0.50 9.39 -0.91
N SER A 257 -1.16 9.65 -2.05
CA SER A 257 -1.74 10.96 -2.36
C SER A 257 -2.81 11.28 -1.32
N THR A 258 -2.42 12.06 -0.30
CA THR A 258 -3.36 12.76 0.58
C THR A 258 -3.61 14.13 -0.02
N LYS A 259 -4.26 14.17 -1.19
CA LYS A 259 -4.94 15.38 -1.68
C LYS A 259 -6.44 15.12 -1.64
N HIS A 260 -7.03 15.29 -0.46
CA HIS A 260 -8.44 15.66 -0.31
C HIS A 260 -8.62 16.31 1.06
N SER A 261 -8.47 17.63 1.08
CA SER A 261 -9.11 18.53 2.05
C SER A 261 -8.83 19.95 1.57
N THR A 262 -9.57 20.33 0.54
CA THR A 262 -9.89 21.73 0.29
C THR A 262 -11.10 21.77 -0.62
N GLN A 263 -12.06 22.60 -0.22
CA GLN A 263 -13.29 22.98 -0.92
C GLN A 263 -14.51 22.12 -0.65
N LEU A 264 -15.17 22.43 0.47
CA LEU A 264 -16.62 22.46 0.59
C LEU A 264 -16.95 23.47 1.70
N ASN A 265 -17.01 24.74 1.33
CA ASN A 265 -17.72 25.79 2.06
C ASN A 265 -18.09 26.86 1.03
N ASN A 266 -19.23 26.63 0.37
CA ASN A 266 -20.08 27.65 -0.23
C ASN A 266 -21.42 26.97 -0.51
N VAL A 267 -22.33 27.04 0.47
CA VAL A 267 -23.75 26.78 0.28
C VAL A 267 -24.42 28.16 0.30
N PRO A 268 -25.09 28.61 -0.77
CA PRO A 268 -25.91 29.81 -0.71
C PRO A 268 -27.18 29.53 0.10
N SER A 269 -27.49 30.47 0.98
CA SER A 269 -28.73 30.54 1.75
C SER A 269 -29.94 30.72 0.82
N LEU A 270 -30.81 29.72 0.77
CA LEU A 270 -32.16 29.85 0.21
C LEU A 270 -33.11 30.33 1.32
N THR A 271 -33.47 31.60 1.24
CA THR A 271 -34.59 32.20 1.96
C THR A 271 -35.91 31.66 1.40
N ASN A 272 -36.64 30.85 2.17
CA ASN A 272 -38.02 30.53 1.88
C ASN A 272 -38.93 31.57 2.55
N THR A 273 -39.53 32.41 1.73
CA THR A 273 -40.73 33.19 2.04
C THR A 273 -41.93 32.26 2.16
N THR A 274 -42.44 32.05 3.37
CA THR A 274 -43.80 31.55 3.59
C THR A 274 -44.78 32.73 3.59
N LYS A 275 -45.55 32.84 2.51
CA LYS A 275 -46.86 33.50 2.52
C LYS A 275 -47.86 32.54 3.18
N THR A 276 -48.54 33.01 4.23
CA THR A 276 -49.83 32.49 4.65
C THR A 276 -50.79 33.67 4.77
N LYS A 277 -52.03 33.42 4.32
CA LYS A 277 -53.21 34.27 4.44
C LYS A 277 -53.41 34.79 5.86
#